data_AF-A0AAE5X0A0-F1
#
_entry.id   AF-A0AAE5X0A0-F1
#
_cell.length_a   1.000
_cell.length_b   1.000
_cell.length_c   1.000
_cell.angle_alpha   90.00
_cell.angle_beta   90.00
_cell.angle_gamma   90.00
#
_symmetry.space_group_name_H-M   'P 1'
#
loop_
_entity.id
_entity.type
_entity.pdbx_description
1 polymer ?
#
loop_
_entity_poly.entity_id
_entity_poly.type
_entity_poly.pdbx_seq_one_letter_code
_entity_poly.pdbx_strand_id
1 'polypeptide(L)' 'MFEVILTRRKRFGWRWQVCDQSGKIFADGFERSRPSAKYHGERALFFLLSQAYLRNRSAASSED' A
#
# COMPACT_ATOMS: atom_id res chain seq x y z
N MET A 1 11.12 4.80 -0.42
CA MET A 1 10.41 4.10 0.68
C MET A 1 8.90 4.26 0.46
N PHE A 2 8.10 3.25 0.80
CA PHE A 2 6.64 3.33 0.73
C PHE A 2 6.06 3.64 2.10
N GLU A 3 4.99 4.42 2.14
CA GLU A 3 4.31 4.86 3.35
C GLU A 3 2.80 4.69 3.24
N VAL A 4 2.14 4.46 4.39
CA VAL A 4 0.69 4.40 4.50
C VAL A 4 0.17 5.70 5.11
N ILE A 5 -0.57 6.48 4.34
CA ILE A 5 -1.18 7.73 4.77
C ILE A 5 -2.66 7.50 5.11
N LEU A 6 -3.08 7.92 6.30
CA LEU A 6 -4.47 7.86 6.75
C LEU A 6 -5.07 9.26 6.84
N THR A 7 -6.08 9.53 6.02
CA THR A 7 -6.78 10.82 5.96
C THR A 7 -8.23 10.68 6.38
N ARG A 8 -8.67 11.39 7.41
CA ARG A 8 -10.09 11.43 7.79
C ARG A 8 -10.89 12.21 6.73
N ARG A 9 -11.96 11.61 6.23
CA ARG A 9 -12.89 12.18 5.24
C ARG A 9 -14.29 12.18 5.82
N LYS A 10 -14.85 13.37 6.10
CA LYS A 10 -16.11 13.56 6.84
C LYS A 10 -17.21 12.54 6.51
N ARG A 11 -17.58 12.39 5.23
CA ARG A 11 -18.66 11.49 4.78
C ARG A 11 -18.23 10.04 4.53
N PHE A 12 -16.94 9.77 4.33
CA PHE A 12 -16.43 8.47 3.89
C PHE A 12 -15.60 7.74 4.95
N GLY A 13 -15.54 8.27 6.18
CA GLY A 13 -14.73 7.71 7.26
C GLY A 13 -13.26 8.08 7.10
N TRP A 14 -12.42 7.10 6.76
CA TRP A 14 -10.97 7.20 6.66
C TRP A 14 -10.51 6.70 5.31
N ARG A 15 -9.86 7.57 4.53
CA ARG A 15 -9.11 7.15 3.34
C ARG A 15 -7.75 6.65 3.79
N TRP A 16 -7.34 5.51 3.28
CA TRP A 16 -5.96 5.04 3.36
C TRP A 16 -5.33 5.09 1.97
N GLN A 17 -4.04 5.40 1.91
CA GLN A 17 -3.27 5.49 0.65
C GLN A 17 -1.88 4.91 0.89
N VAL A 18 -1.39 4.09 -0.03
CA VAL A 18 0.01 3.66 -0.11
C VAL A 18 0.70 4.52 -1.15
N CYS A 19 1.73 5.27 -0.74
CA CYS A 19 2.48 6.14 -1.64
C CYS A 19 3.99 5.94 -1.50
N ASP A 20 4.73 6.34 -2.53
CA ASP A 20 6.18 6.51 -2.42
C ASP A 20 6.56 7.92 -1.94
N GLN A 21 7.87 8.17 -1.78
CA GLN A 21 8.42 9.47 -1.38
C GLN A 21 8.13 10.60 -2.38
N SER A 22 7.81 10.29 -3.63
CA SER A 22 7.40 11.30 -4.63
C SER A 22 5.91 11.67 -4.52
N GLY A 23 5.17 10.98 -3.66
CA GLY A 23 3.72 11.13 -3.52
C GLY A 23 2.91 10.34 -4.54
N LYS A 24 3.55 9.49 -5.36
CA LYS A 24 2.84 8.61 -6.28
C LYS A 24 2.05 7.57 -5.50
N ILE A 25 0.75 7.45 -5.80
CA ILE A 25 -0.16 6.52 -5.15
C ILE A 25 -0.11 5.17 -5.87
N PHE A 26 0.08 4.09 -5.12
CA PHE A 26 0.11 2.72 -5.62
C PHE A 26 -1.17 1.95 -5.27
N ALA A 27 -1.80 2.27 -4.14
CA ALA A 27 -3.07 1.70 -3.72
C ALA A 27 -3.80 2.69 -2.83
N ASP A 28 -5.13 2.67 -2.85
CA ASP A 28 -5.96 3.43 -1.92
C ASP A 28 -7.30 2.77 -1.65
N GLY A 29 -8.00 3.27 -0.65
CA GLY A 29 -9.34 2.82 -0.31
C GLY A 29 -9.94 3.64 0.83
N PHE A 30 -11.16 3.27 1.21
CA PHE A 30 -11.93 3.93 2.27
C PHE A 30 -12.42 2.92 3.28
N GLU A 31 -12.41 3.33 4.54
CA GLU A 31 -12.82 2.50 5.66
C GLU A 31 -13.60 3.33 6.68
N ARG A 32 -14.57 2.72 7.36
CA ARG A 32 -15.40 3.45 8.33
C ARG A 32 -14.61 3.89 9.57
N SER A 33 -13.57 3.16 9.93
CA SER A 33 -12.78 3.38 11.14
C SER A 33 -11.29 3.53 10.84
N ARG A 34 -10.57 4.27 11.70
CA ARG A 34 -9.12 4.45 11.58
C ARG A 34 -8.34 3.12 11.69
N PRO A 35 -8.67 2.20 12.62
CA PRO A 35 -7.98 0.91 12.70
C PRO A 35 -8.19 0.05 11.44
N SER A 36 -9.41 0.02 10.88
CA SER A 36 -9.67 -0.70 9.62
C SER A 36 -8.87 -0.12 8.46
N ALA A 37 -8.82 1.22 8.36
CA ALA A 37 -8.04 1.92 7.35
C ALA A 37 -6.54 1.60 7.46
N LYS A 38 -6.01 1.58 8.70
CA LYS A 38 -4.62 1.21 8.98
C LYS A 38 -4.32 -0.21 8.50
N TYR A 39 -5.14 -1.17 8.94
CA TYR A 39 -4.97 -2.57 8.57
C TYR A 39 -4.98 -2.78 7.05
N HIS A 40 -5.95 -2.19 6.34
CA HIS A 40 -6.05 -2.35 4.89
C HIS A 40 -4.89 -1.67 4.15
N GLY A 41 -4.47 -0.48 4.59
CA GLY A 41 -3.29 0.19 4.03
C GLY A 41 -1.99 -0.60 4.24
N GLU A 42 -1.76 -1.11 5.44
CA GLU A 42 -0.58 -1.95 5.75
C GLU A 42 -0.62 -3.28 5.00
N ARG A 43 -1.80 -3.91 4.88
CA ARG A 43 -1.99 -5.13 4.08
C ARG A 43 -1.70 -4.89 2.60
N ALA A 44 -2.15 -3.77 2.04
CA ALA A 44 -1.86 -3.40 0.65
C ALA A 44 -0.35 -3.18 0.43
N LEU A 45 0.32 -2.50 1.38
CA LEU A 45 1.77 -2.32 1.35
C LEU A 45 2.51 -3.66 1.39
N PHE A 46 2.10 -4.58 2.27
CA PHE A 46 2.70 -5.91 2.35
C PHE A 46 2.59 -6.68 1.03
N PHE A 47 1.41 -6.66 0.38
CA PHE A 47 1.23 -7.30 -0.92
C PHE A 47 2.12 -6.68 -2.01
N LEU A 48 2.23 -5.35 -2.04
CA LEU A 48 3.07 -4.65 -2.99
C LEU A 48 4.55 -5.04 -2.84
N LEU A 49 5.06 -5.07 -1.61
CA LEU A 49 6.43 -5.50 -1.31
C LEU A 49 6.66 -6.97 -1.66
N SER A 50 5.69 -7.84 -1.37
CA SER A 50 5.77 -9.27 -1.68
C SER A 50 5.83 -9.53 -3.18
N GLN A 51 5.01 -8.83 -3.98
CA GLN A 51 5.02 -8.94 -5.44
C GLN A 51 6.32 -8.42 -6.03
N ALA A 52 6.84 -7.29 -5.53
CA ALA A 52 8.13 -6.76 -5.95
C ALA A 52 9.27 -7.76 -5.67
N TYR A 53 9.28 -8.37 -4.48
CA TYR A 53 10.27 -9.39 -4.13
C TYR A 53 10.21 -10.60 -5.06
N LEU A 54 9.01 -11.15 -5.30
CA LEU A 54 8.84 -12.31 -6.18
C LEU A 54 9.28 -12.01 -7.62
N ARG A 55 8.94 -10.83 -8.14
CA ARG A 55 9.35 -10.41 -9.48
C ARG A 55 10.87 -10.29 -9.61
N ASN A 56 11.54 -9.73 -8.61
CA ASN A 56 12.99 -9.62 -8.59
C ASN A 56 13.66 -11.00 -8.53
N ARG A 57 13.07 -11.94 -7.80
CA ARG A 57 13.55 -13.32 -7.71
C ARG A 57 13.40 -14.07 -9.03
N SER A 58 12.28 -13.92 -9.72
CA SER A 58 12.08 -14.54 -11.04
C SER A 58 13.03 -13.97 -12.09
N ALA A 59 13.30 -12.66 -12.06
CA ALA A 59 14.25 -12.03 -12.97
C ALA A 59 15.68 -12.58 -12.78
N ALA A 60 16.14 -12.71 -11.53
CA ALA A 60 17.46 -13.28 -11.24
C ALA A 60 17.59 -14.76 -11.64
N SER A 61 16.49 -15.53 -11.62
CA SER A 61 16.49 -16.94 -12.04
C SER A 61 16.47 -17.14 -13.55
N SER A 62 16.35 -16.07 -14.35
CA SER A 62 16.28 -16.12 -15.81
C SER A 62 17.63 -15.84 -16.49
N GLU A 63 18.67 -15.59 -15.70
CA GLU A 63 20.03 -15.24 -16.15
C GLU A 63 21.04 -16.39 -16.01
N ASP A 64 20.60 -17.58 -15.57
CA ASP A 64 21.36 -18.85 -15.53
C ASP A 64 20.92 -19.80 -16.66
#